data_AF-A0ABD2BU17-F1
#
_entry.id   AF-A0ABD2BU17-F1
#
_cell.length_a   1.000
_cell.length_b   1.000
_cell.length_c   1.000
_cell.angle_alpha   90.00
_cell.angle_beta   90.00
_cell.angle_gamma   90.00
#
_symmetry.space_group_name_H-M   'P 1'
#
loop_
_entity.id
_entity.type
_entity.pdbx_description
1 polymer ?
#
loop_
_entity_poly.entity_id
_entity_poly.type
_entity_poly.pdbx_seq_one_letter_code
_entity_poly.pdbx_strand_id
1 'polypeptide(L)'
;MFTTEENIPNLNYTYNNFHFSISGKENESEFDIKLKQAWEKAQKDKVFRYVLNISNWRVLEGPYKLLAQLNPDRAFRRRTPEHITTMLQPFDSTKFNFTRLPESEIMFKIQNKGYSDIIAVNVSPIEWCHSLIIIKYLQCLPQSITQYSLQKAIEILLLSSSP
;
A
#
# COMPACT_ATOMS: atom_id res chain seq x y z
N MET A 1 -23.75 -4.80 5.79
CA MET A 1 -23.48 -4.16 7.09
C MET A 1 -22.22 -3.34 6.90
N PHE A 2 -22.31 -2.02 6.96
CA PHE A 2 -21.14 -1.15 6.93
C PHE A 2 -20.45 -1.29 8.29
N THR A 3 -19.22 -1.80 8.30
CA THR A 3 -18.35 -1.87 9.48
C THR A 3 -18.10 -0.45 9.96
N THR A 4 -18.33 -0.21 11.26
CA THR A 4 -18.11 1.09 11.90
C THR A 4 -16.62 1.40 11.88
N GLU A 5 -16.26 2.39 11.06
CA GLU A 5 -14.92 2.91 10.82
C GLU A 5 -14.14 3.43 12.06
N GLU A 6 -14.69 3.28 13.27
CA GLU A 6 -14.24 3.93 14.51
C GLU A 6 -12.92 3.36 15.07
N ASN A 7 -12.52 2.14 14.70
CA ASN A 7 -11.31 1.49 15.25
C ASN A 7 -10.08 1.59 14.35
N ILE A 8 -10.19 2.12 13.14
CA ILE A 8 -9.06 2.23 12.21
C ILE A 8 -8.21 3.45 12.62
N PRO A 9 -6.91 3.27 12.94
CA PRO A 9 -6.07 4.38 13.38
C PRO A 9 -5.90 5.40 12.26
N ASN A 10 -5.79 6.67 12.63
CA ASN A 10 -5.51 7.76 11.71
C ASN A 10 -4.01 8.12 11.75
N LEU A 11 -3.46 8.52 10.61
CA LEU A 11 -2.23 9.27 10.50
C LEU A 11 -2.57 10.65 9.97
N ASN A 12 -2.33 11.66 10.80
CA ASN A 12 -2.47 13.06 10.44
C ASN A 12 -1.11 13.61 10.04
N TYR A 13 -1.07 14.46 9.02
CA TYR A 13 0.17 15.11 8.62
C TYR A 13 -0.10 16.49 8.04
N THR A 14 0.94 17.30 8.07
CA THR A 14 1.03 18.63 7.48
C THR A 14 2.28 18.71 6.62
N TYR A 15 2.46 19.82 5.92
CA TYR A 15 3.68 20.06 5.12
C TYR A 15 4.97 20.04 5.97
N ASN A 16 4.88 20.28 7.28
CA ASN A 16 6.04 20.22 8.18
C ASN A 16 6.56 18.80 8.41
N ASN A 17 5.77 17.78 8.06
CA ASN A 17 6.17 16.38 8.16
C ASN A 17 6.92 15.89 6.91
N PHE A 18 7.10 16.74 5.89
CA PHE A 18 7.72 16.32 4.63
C PHE A 18 9.25 16.36 4.68
N HIS A 19 9.86 15.26 4.25
CA HIS A 19 11.29 15.05 4.08
C HIS A 19 11.68 15.37 2.63
N PHE A 20 12.03 16.63 2.36
CA PHE A 20 12.45 17.08 1.01
C PHE A 20 13.90 16.72 0.66
N SER A 21 14.71 16.39 1.67
CA SER A 21 16.10 15.99 1.53
C SER A 21 16.35 14.81 2.45
N ILE A 22 17.02 13.77 1.96
CA ILE A 22 17.31 12.55 2.72
C ILE A 22 18.82 12.43 2.84
N SER A 23 19.32 12.53 4.07
CA SER A 23 20.76 12.48 4.35
C SER A 23 21.26 11.11 4.81
N GLY A 24 20.38 10.09 4.88
CA GLY A 24 20.70 8.72 5.31
C GLY A 24 21.04 8.57 6.80
N LYS A 25 20.96 9.64 7.59
CA LYS A 25 21.18 9.67 9.05
C LYS A 25 19.94 10.12 9.84
N GLU A 26 18.81 10.25 9.16
CA GLU A 26 17.58 10.73 9.80
C GLU A 26 16.95 9.62 10.64
N ASN A 27 16.30 10.03 11.72
CA ASN A 27 15.44 9.11 12.45
C ASN A 27 14.28 8.69 11.54
N GLU A 28 13.74 7.50 11.78
CA GLU A 28 12.54 7.04 11.07
C GLU A 28 11.39 8.05 11.26
N SER A 29 10.72 8.40 10.17
CA SER A 29 9.55 9.26 10.22
C SER A 29 8.40 8.57 10.98
N GLU A 30 7.43 9.36 11.45
CA GLU A 30 6.19 8.81 12.02
C GLU A 30 5.48 7.88 11.02
N PHE A 31 5.51 8.22 9.73
CA PHE A 31 4.92 7.41 8.68
C PHE A 31 5.62 6.05 8.56
N ASP A 32 6.95 6.03 8.54
CA ASP A 32 7.73 4.79 8.41
C ASP A 32 7.49 3.85 9.60
N ILE A 33 7.53 4.40 10.81
CA ILE A 33 7.26 3.65 12.05
C ILE A 33 5.86 3.02 11.99
N LYS A 34 4.85 3.82 11.62
CA LYS A 34 3.46 3.36 11.58
C LYS A 34 3.24 2.31 10.49
N LEU A 35 3.84 2.49 9.30
CA LEU A 35 3.76 1.54 8.19
C LEU A 35 4.37 0.19 8.58
N LYS A 36 5.59 0.20 9.14
CA LYS A 36 6.29 -1.02 9.58
C LYS A 36 5.49 -1.77 10.65
N GLN A 37 5.05 -1.06 11.70
CA GLN A 37 4.26 -1.66 12.77
C GLN A 37 2.95 -2.27 12.25
N ALA A 38 2.24 -1.55 11.38
CA ALA A 38 0.99 -2.06 10.81
C ALA A 38 1.21 -3.27 9.89
N TRP A 39 2.27 -3.25 9.08
CA TRP A 39 2.62 -4.36 8.19
C TRP A 39 3.04 -5.61 8.98
N GLU A 40 3.87 -5.46 10.01
CA GLU A 40 4.29 -6.55 10.89
C GLU A 40 3.13 -7.12 11.70
N LYS A 41 2.22 -6.26 12.18
CA LYS A 41 0.98 -6.69 12.82
C LYS A 41 0.12 -7.51 11.85
N ALA A 42 -0.07 -7.05 10.62
CA ALA A 42 -0.80 -7.79 9.59
C ALA A 42 -0.17 -9.17 9.31
N GLN A 43 1.17 -9.28 9.39
CA GLN A 43 1.87 -10.55 9.23
C GLN A 43 1.62 -11.48 10.42
N LYS A 44 1.74 -10.96 11.64
CA LYS A 44 1.46 -11.69 12.88
C LYS A 44 0.02 -12.20 12.92
N ASP A 45 -0.92 -11.38 12.45
CA ASP A 45 -2.35 -11.68 12.41
C ASP A 45 -2.74 -12.53 11.19
N LYS A 46 -1.77 -12.97 10.36
CA LYS A 46 -1.96 -13.85 9.20
C LYS A 46 -2.92 -13.29 8.14
N VAL A 47 -2.90 -11.97 7.93
CA VAL A 47 -3.71 -11.28 6.92
C VAL A 47 -3.24 -11.61 5.49
N PHE A 48 -1.94 -11.85 5.30
CA PHE A 48 -1.36 -12.18 4.00
C PHE A 48 -1.72 -13.59 3.52
N ARG A 49 -1.76 -13.78 2.20
CA ARG A 49 -2.00 -15.10 1.57
C ARG A 49 -0.82 -16.07 1.74
N TYR A 50 0.35 -15.53 2.02
CA TYR A 50 1.58 -16.27 2.31
C TYR A 50 2.50 -15.45 3.20
N VAL A 51 3.42 -16.13 3.87
CA VAL A 51 4.50 -15.49 4.62
C VAL A 51 5.56 -15.04 3.62
N LEU A 52 5.95 -13.76 3.67
CA LEU A 52 7.02 -13.27 2.82
C LEU A 52 8.36 -13.81 3.35
N ASN A 53 8.95 -14.76 2.62
CA ASN A 53 10.24 -15.36 2.97
C ASN A 53 11.13 -15.47 1.72
N ILE A 54 11.69 -14.34 1.30
CA ILE A 54 12.59 -14.28 0.14
C ILE A 54 14.02 -14.53 0.59
N SER A 55 14.46 -15.78 0.49
CA SER A 55 15.86 -16.15 0.75
C SER A 55 16.72 -16.21 -0.51
N ASN A 56 16.09 -16.44 -1.67
CA ASN A 56 16.78 -16.60 -2.95
C ASN A 56 16.64 -15.33 -3.80
N TRP A 57 17.69 -14.52 -3.82
CA TRP A 57 17.78 -13.34 -4.66
C TRP A 57 19.20 -13.14 -5.17
N ARG A 58 19.34 -12.40 -6.27
CA ARG A 58 20.64 -11.95 -6.79
C ARG A 58 20.50 -10.66 -7.58
N VAL A 59 21.56 -9.86 -7.59
CA VAL A 59 21.72 -8.77 -8.56
C VAL A 59 22.35 -9.36 -9.81
N LEU A 60 21.69 -9.18 -10.95
CA LEU A 60 22.17 -9.65 -12.24
C LEU A 60 23.37 -8.82 -12.70
N GLU A 61 24.28 -9.49 -13.41
CA GLU A 61 25.40 -8.84 -14.07
C GLU A 61 24.91 -7.92 -15.19
N GLY A 62 25.74 -6.92 -15.53
CA GLY A 62 25.43 -5.89 -16.53
C GLY A 62 25.31 -4.48 -15.96
N PRO A 63 25.10 -3.48 -16.83
CA PRO A 63 25.13 -2.07 -16.46
C PRO A 63 23.94 -1.62 -15.62
N TYR A 64 22.82 -2.36 -15.66
CA TYR A 64 21.55 -1.96 -15.03
C TYR A 64 21.30 -2.53 -13.64
N LYS A 65 22.16 -3.44 -13.15
CA LYS A 65 22.10 -4.02 -11.80
C LYS A 65 20.69 -4.48 -11.38
N LEU A 66 20.02 -5.25 -12.25
CA LEU A 66 18.66 -5.73 -12.00
C LEU A 66 18.61 -6.68 -10.81
N LEU A 67 17.66 -6.49 -9.89
CA LEU A 67 17.39 -7.41 -8.79
C LEU A 67 16.44 -8.52 -9.25
N ALA A 68 16.86 -9.78 -9.12
CA ALA A 68 16.05 -10.96 -9.38
C ALA A 68 15.74 -11.70 -8.07
N GLN A 69 14.47 -12.00 -7.81
CA GLN A 69 14.00 -12.64 -6.57
C GLN A 69 13.08 -13.81 -6.89
N LEU A 70 13.31 -14.95 -6.22
CA LEU A 70 12.47 -16.13 -6.34
C LEU A 70 11.42 -16.13 -5.22
N ASN A 71 10.15 -15.96 -5.60
CA ASN A 71 9.00 -16.01 -4.68
C ASN A 71 7.98 -17.07 -5.15
N PRO A 72 8.18 -18.37 -4.83
CA PRO A 72 7.31 -19.45 -5.28
C PRO A 72 5.90 -19.33 -4.70
N ASP A 73 5.78 -19.00 -3.41
CA ASP A 73 4.49 -18.87 -2.74
C ASP A 73 3.59 -17.84 -3.43
N ARG A 74 4.14 -16.70 -3.85
CA ARG A 74 3.38 -15.72 -4.60
C ARG A 74 2.86 -16.27 -5.92
N ALA A 75 3.64 -17.09 -6.63
CA ALA A 75 3.22 -17.65 -7.91
C ALA A 75 1.95 -18.51 -7.77
N PHE A 76 1.86 -19.30 -6.68
CA PHE A 76 0.74 -20.21 -6.44
C PHE A 76 -0.41 -19.60 -5.63
N ARG A 77 -0.12 -18.64 -4.73
CA ARG A 77 -1.09 -18.13 -3.75
C ARG A 77 -1.63 -16.75 -4.07
N ARG A 78 -1.08 -16.04 -5.07
CA ARG A 78 -1.65 -14.75 -5.51
C ARG A 78 -3.09 -14.90 -6.01
N ARG A 79 -3.84 -13.81 -5.95
CA ARG A 79 -5.18 -13.74 -6.54
C ARG A 79 -5.12 -14.00 -8.05
N THR A 80 -6.11 -14.70 -8.58
CA THR A 80 -6.34 -14.79 -10.03
C THR A 80 -6.48 -13.38 -10.62
N PRO A 81 -5.68 -13.03 -11.64
CA PRO A 81 -5.81 -11.75 -12.31
C PRO A 81 -7.21 -11.55 -12.90
N GLU A 82 -7.71 -10.32 -12.86
CA GLU A 82 -8.94 -9.98 -13.58
C GLU A 82 -8.67 -9.86 -15.08
N HIS A 83 -9.67 -10.19 -15.89
CA HIS A 83 -9.60 -10.01 -17.33
C HIS A 83 -9.85 -8.54 -17.69
N ILE A 84 -8.77 -7.81 -17.98
CA ILE A 84 -8.80 -6.39 -18.31
C ILE A 84 -8.62 -6.23 -19.82
N THR A 85 -9.61 -5.66 -20.50
CA THR A 85 -9.61 -5.43 -21.96
C THR A 85 -9.36 -3.97 -22.35
N THR A 86 -9.47 -3.04 -21.39
CA THR A 86 -9.31 -1.60 -21.60
C THR A 86 -8.75 -0.97 -20.34
N MET A 87 -7.99 0.12 -20.49
CA MET A 87 -7.53 0.94 -19.36
C MET A 87 -8.64 1.84 -18.81
N LEU A 88 -9.71 2.08 -19.60
CA LEU A 88 -10.86 2.89 -19.22
C LEU A 88 -12.00 2.00 -18.74
N GLN A 89 -11.80 1.30 -17.63
CA GLN A 89 -12.85 0.47 -17.04
C GLN A 89 -13.76 1.32 -16.14
N PRO A 90 -15.08 1.31 -16.35
CA PRO A 90 -16.00 1.91 -15.40
C PRO A 90 -15.97 1.11 -14.08
N PHE A 91 -16.38 1.76 -13.00
CA PHE A 91 -16.61 1.05 -11.75
C PHE A 91 -17.73 0.01 -11.92
N ASP A 92 -17.48 -1.19 -11.42
CA ASP A 92 -18.45 -2.29 -11.43
C ASP A 92 -18.60 -2.85 -10.02
N SER A 93 -19.75 -2.57 -9.41
CA SER A 93 -20.05 -3.03 -8.04
C SER A 93 -20.17 -4.54 -7.92
N THR A 94 -20.36 -5.27 -9.02
CA THR A 94 -20.47 -6.74 -9.00
C THR A 94 -19.10 -7.40 -8.89
N LYS A 95 -18.05 -6.72 -9.37
CA LYS A 95 -16.65 -7.16 -9.28
C LYS A 95 -16.02 -6.78 -7.95
N PHE A 96 -14.79 -7.22 -7.75
CA PHE A 96 -14.03 -6.80 -6.59
C PHE A 96 -13.76 -5.29 -6.64
N ASN A 97 -13.85 -4.67 -5.48
CA ASN A 97 -13.55 -3.26 -5.30
C ASN A 97 -13.19 -3.01 -3.83
N PHE A 98 -12.49 -1.90 -3.60
CA PHE A 98 -11.90 -1.61 -2.29
C PHE A 98 -12.91 -1.22 -1.20
N THR A 99 -14.17 -0.93 -1.54
CA THR A 99 -15.23 -0.73 -0.52
C THR A 99 -15.52 -2.01 0.28
N ARG A 100 -15.08 -3.18 -0.24
CA ARG A 100 -15.26 -4.50 0.35
C ARG A 100 -14.00 -5.03 1.04
N LEU A 101 -13.00 -4.17 1.27
CA LEU A 101 -11.83 -4.59 2.03
C LEU A 101 -12.25 -5.01 3.44
N PRO A 102 -11.78 -6.17 3.93
CA PRO A 102 -11.87 -6.50 5.35
C PRO A 102 -11.16 -5.43 6.17
N GLU A 103 -11.69 -5.12 7.35
CA GLU A 103 -11.06 -4.16 8.27
C GLU A 103 -9.63 -4.57 8.64
N SER A 104 -9.36 -5.88 8.73
CA SER A 104 -8.02 -6.43 8.96
C SER A 104 -7.00 -6.12 7.85
N GLU A 105 -7.47 -5.79 6.64
CA GLU A 105 -6.61 -5.37 5.53
C GLU A 105 -6.37 -3.85 5.53
N ILE A 106 -7.08 -3.07 6.34
CA ILE A 106 -6.88 -1.62 6.42
C ILE A 106 -5.86 -1.33 7.54
N MET A 107 -4.72 -0.76 7.18
CA MET A 107 -3.65 -0.46 8.13
C MET A 107 -3.95 0.81 8.92
N PHE A 108 -4.20 1.91 8.21
CA PHE A 108 -4.55 3.20 8.80
C PHE A 108 -5.13 4.14 7.74
N LYS A 109 -5.89 5.12 8.21
CA LYS A 109 -6.40 6.23 7.40
C LYS A 109 -5.36 7.33 7.27
N ILE A 110 -5.27 7.91 6.08
CA ILE A 110 -4.39 9.04 5.78
C ILE A 110 -5.26 10.29 5.73
N GLN A 111 -5.23 11.10 6.79
CA GLN A 111 -6.11 12.27 6.88
C GLN A 111 -5.37 13.55 6.50
N ASN A 112 -5.73 14.07 5.33
CA ASN A 112 -5.44 15.44 4.92
C ASN A 112 -6.57 15.90 3.98
N LYS A 113 -7.47 16.74 4.54
CA LYS A 113 -8.66 17.36 3.90
C LYS A 113 -9.94 16.49 3.76
N GLY A 114 -10.18 15.55 4.68
CA GLY A 114 -11.52 14.95 4.86
C GLY A 114 -11.97 13.90 3.84
N TYR A 115 -11.05 13.37 3.02
CA TYR A 115 -11.34 12.23 2.14
C TYR A 115 -11.01 10.89 2.81
N SER A 116 -11.67 9.82 2.34
CA SER A 116 -11.43 8.44 2.79
C SER A 116 -10.20 7.86 2.06
N ASP A 117 -9.02 8.36 2.39
CA ASP A 117 -7.76 7.80 1.91
C ASP A 117 -7.18 6.83 2.95
N ILE A 118 -6.65 5.70 2.50
CA ILE A 118 -6.11 4.66 3.39
C ILE A 118 -4.78 4.10 2.86
N ILE A 119 -3.97 3.62 3.80
CA ILE A 119 -2.98 2.57 3.52
C ILE A 119 -3.62 1.23 3.85
N ALA A 120 -3.52 0.29 2.92
CA ALA A 120 -4.02 -1.07 3.06
C ALA A 120 -2.92 -2.09 2.80
N VAL A 121 -3.12 -3.28 3.34
CA VAL A 121 -2.28 -4.46 3.14
C VAL A 121 -2.32 -4.86 1.66
N ASN A 122 -1.15 -5.00 1.04
CA ASN A 122 -1.07 -5.84 -0.16
C ASN A 122 -1.01 -7.29 0.29
N VAL A 123 -2.13 -8.02 0.25
CA VAL A 123 -2.23 -9.41 0.73
C VAL A 123 -1.35 -10.41 -0.03
N SER A 124 -0.65 -9.99 -1.08
CA SER A 124 0.38 -10.74 -1.80
C SER A 124 1.65 -9.90 -1.99
N PRO A 125 2.37 -9.60 -0.90
CA PRO A 125 3.47 -8.65 -0.89
C PRO A 125 4.67 -9.23 -1.63
N ILE A 126 5.39 -8.37 -2.33
CA ILE A 126 6.64 -8.74 -3.03
C ILE A 126 7.84 -8.48 -2.11
N GLU A 127 7.74 -7.45 -1.27
CA GLU A 127 8.78 -7.01 -0.36
C GLU A 127 8.20 -6.60 0.98
N TRP A 128 9.08 -6.45 1.98
CA TRP A 128 8.70 -5.91 3.28
C TRP A 128 8.11 -4.51 3.11
N CYS A 129 7.06 -4.20 3.90
CA CYS A 129 6.26 -2.97 3.78
C CYS A 129 5.54 -2.74 2.43
N HIS A 130 5.58 -3.68 1.47
CA HIS A 130 4.80 -3.55 0.23
C HIS A 130 3.30 -3.47 0.56
N SER A 131 2.74 -2.27 0.36
CA SER A 131 1.39 -1.89 0.77
C SER A 131 0.68 -1.17 -0.38
N LEU A 132 -0.62 -0.93 -0.22
CA LEU A 132 -1.46 -0.24 -1.19
C LEU A 132 -1.86 1.13 -0.66
N ILE A 133 -1.74 2.14 -1.52
CA ILE A 133 -2.38 3.44 -1.30
C ILE A 133 -3.73 3.41 -2.00
N ILE A 134 -4.82 3.64 -1.26
CA ILE A 134 -6.16 3.65 -1.85
C ILE A 134 -6.81 4.98 -1.53
N ILE A 135 -7.00 5.75 -2.59
CA ILE A 135 -7.49 7.12 -2.53
C ILE A 135 -9.01 7.11 -2.68
N LYS A 136 -9.71 7.82 -1.79
CA LYS A 136 -11.18 7.93 -1.78
C LYS A 136 -11.87 6.56 -1.89
N TYR A 137 -11.44 5.59 -1.08
CA TYR A 137 -11.78 4.17 -1.26
C TYR A 137 -13.29 3.89 -1.19
N LEU A 138 -14.06 4.76 -0.54
CA LEU A 138 -15.53 4.68 -0.44
C LEU A 138 -16.30 5.32 -1.61
N GLN A 139 -15.64 6.02 -2.53
CA GLN A 139 -16.31 6.78 -3.60
C GLN A 139 -16.58 5.96 -4.87
N CYS A 140 -16.27 4.66 -4.88
CA CYS A 140 -16.53 3.79 -6.03
C CYS A 140 -15.96 4.34 -7.35
N LEU A 141 -14.76 4.94 -7.29
CA LEU A 141 -14.11 5.54 -8.45
C LEU A 141 -13.51 4.46 -9.36
N PRO A 142 -13.49 4.68 -10.69
CA PRO A 142 -12.70 3.86 -11.58
C PRO A 142 -11.20 3.99 -11.25
N GLN A 143 -10.40 2.99 -11.63
CA GLN A 143 -8.95 2.97 -11.38
C GLN A 143 -8.18 3.89 -12.34
N SER A 144 -8.48 5.19 -12.31
CA SER A 144 -7.80 6.22 -13.09
C SER A 144 -7.01 7.14 -12.18
N ILE A 145 -5.80 7.50 -12.61
CA ILE A 145 -5.01 8.53 -11.94
C ILE A 145 -5.72 9.87 -12.10
N THR A 146 -5.82 10.61 -11.01
CA THR A 146 -6.32 11.99 -10.95
C THR A 146 -5.21 12.90 -10.42
N GLN A 147 -5.35 14.21 -10.58
CA GLN A 147 -4.44 15.17 -9.94
C GLN A 147 -4.35 14.94 -8.43
N TYR A 148 -5.49 14.65 -7.78
CA TYR A 148 -5.53 14.38 -6.35
C TYR A 148 -4.77 13.10 -5.96
N SER A 149 -4.99 11.99 -6.67
CA SER A 149 -4.30 10.73 -6.36
C SER A 149 -2.80 10.82 -6.60
N LEU A 150 -2.37 11.53 -7.66
CA LEU A 150 -0.96 11.76 -7.93
C LEU A 150 -0.31 12.62 -6.85
N GLN A 151 -0.98 13.71 -6.45
CA GLN A 151 -0.53 14.55 -5.33
C GLN A 151 -0.38 13.71 -4.06
N LYS A 152 -1.36 12.86 -3.73
CA LYS A 152 -1.29 11.99 -2.55
C LYS A 152 -0.14 11.00 -2.58
N ALA A 153 0.14 10.40 -3.74
CA ALA A 153 1.30 9.52 -3.88
C ALA A 153 2.62 10.27 -3.59
N ILE A 154 2.76 11.51 -4.07
CA ILE A 154 3.93 12.35 -3.79
C ILE A 154 3.98 12.76 -2.31
N GLU A 155 2.87 13.17 -1.72
CA GLU A 155 2.83 13.52 -0.29
C GLU A 155 3.27 12.33 0.58
N ILE A 156 2.82 11.11 0.26
CA ILE A 156 3.23 9.89 0.99
C ILE A 156 4.71 9.57 0.81
N LEU A 157 5.23 9.73 -0.41
CA LEU A 157 6.67 9.60 -0.67
C LEU A 157 7.48 10.56 0.22
N LEU A 158 7.01 11.81 0.33
CA LEU A 158 7.65 12.84 1.15
C LEU A 158 7.46 12.63 2.66
N LEU A 159 6.48 11.83 3.09
CA LEU A 159 6.32 11.50 4.51
C LEU A 159 7.35 10.49 4.99
N SER A 160 7.95 9.71 4.09
CA SER A 160 8.99 8.75 4.44
C SER A 160 10.35 9.43 4.52
N SER A 161 11.15 9.10 5.54
CA SER A 161 12.56 9.47 5.61
C SER A 161 13.47 8.43 4.94
N SER A 162 12.90 7.33 4.43
CA SER A 162 13.58 6.24 3.72
C SER A 162 12.70 5.65 2.58
N PRO A 163 12.30 6.46 1.59
CA PRO A 163 11.35 6.09 0.55
C PRO A 163 11.85 5.03 -0.45
#